data_AF-A0A0N8S6S8-F1
#
_entry.id   AF-A0A0N8S6S8-F1
#
_cell.length_a   1.000
_cell.length_b   1.000
_cell.length_c   1.000
_cell.angle_alpha   90.00
_cell.angle_beta   90.00
_cell.angle_gamma   90.00
#
_symmetry.space_group_name_H-M   'P 1'
#
loop_
_entity.id
_entity.type
_entity.pdbx_description
1 polymer ?
#
loop_
_entity_poly.entity_id
_entity_poly.type
_entity_poly.pdbx_seq_one_letter_code
_entity_poly.pdbx_strand_id
1 'polypeptide(L)'
;MSSYDPNWRNLMDSRYREVTFPAMVSLADIIKLSDEDERQIYPGLNEEQLLEELRGMNAAAQILFTRGAQGMVLFADNAKVEQAATASQVADTVGAGDASMAGWLASQFLGIQQPKHVCSFRQPARRCLAGTLGHTRLVVKR
;
A
#
# COMPACT_ATOMS: atom_id res chain seq x y z
N MET A 1 -4.91 -15.59 -1.43
CA MET A 1 -4.79 -14.17 -1.06
C MET A 1 -3.93 -14.07 0.17
N SER A 2 -2.62 -13.92 -0.03
CA SER A 2 -1.61 -13.63 0.99
C SER A 2 -1.37 -12.13 1.07
N SER A 3 -1.18 -11.60 2.28
CA SER A 3 -0.84 -10.19 2.51
C SER A 3 0.44 -10.07 3.31
N TYR A 4 1.23 -9.05 3.00
CA TYR A 4 2.50 -8.78 3.67
C TYR A 4 2.62 -7.29 4.01
N ASP A 5 2.92 -7.00 5.27
CA ASP A 5 3.28 -5.68 5.79
C ASP A 5 4.63 -5.84 6.51
N PRO A 6 5.73 -5.28 5.98
CA PRO A 6 7.03 -5.40 6.61
C PRO A 6 7.06 -4.81 8.02
N ASN A 7 6.28 -3.75 8.27
CA ASN A 7 6.20 -3.01 9.55
C ASN A 7 7.56 -2.96 10.26
N TRP A 8 8.55 -2.34 9.61
CA TRP A 8 9.94 -2.39 10.06
C TRP A 8 10.07 -1.85 11.49
N ARG A 9 10.87 -2.54 12.32
CA ARG A 9 11.15 -2.14 13.71
C ARG A 9 12.64 -2.21 14.00
N ASN A 10 13.09 -1.46 15.00
CA ASN A 10 14.50 -1.34 15.41
C ASN A 10 15.24 -2.67 15.70
N LEU A 11 14.52 -3.79 15.86
CA LEU A 11 15.10 -5.12 16.05
C LEU A 11 15.41 -5.84 14.72
N MET A 12 14.98 -5.29 13.59
CA MET A 12 15.29 -5.78 12.25
C MET A 12 16.65 -5.24 11.80
N ASP A 13 17.38 -6.07 11.08
CA ASP A 13 18.73 -5.80 10.61
C ASP A 13 18.88 -6.04 9.10
N SER A 14 20.11 -5.94 8.59
CA SER A 14 20.39 -6.16 7.17
C SER A 14 19.97 -7.56 6.70
N ARG A 15 19.97 -8.58 7.56
CA ARG A 15 19.53 -9.93 7.19
C ARG A 15 18.05 -9.96 6.83
N TYR A 16 17.22 -9.16 7.50
CA TYR A 16 15.82 -9.02 7.12
C TYR A 16 15.71 -8.49 5.69
N ARG A 17 16.44 -7.41 5.37
CA ARG A 17 16.46 -6.83 4.03
C ARG A 17 16.96 -7.81 2.97
N GLU A 18 18.02 -8.56 3.26
CA GLU A 18 18.68 -9.41 2.27
C GLU A 18 17.95 -10.74 2.03
N VAL A 19 17.26 -11.26 3.06
CA VAL A 19 16.71 -12.62 3.03
C VAL A 19 15.21 -12.63 3.21
N THR A 20 14.71 -12.07 4.31
CA THR A 20 13.30 -12.20 4.68
C THR A 20 12.42 -11.36 3.78
N PHE A 21 12.77 -10.09 3.56
CA PHE A 21 11.97 -9.17 2.79
C PHE A 21 11.77 -9.63 1.33
N PRO A 22 12.81 -10.02 0.57
CA PRO A 22 12.64 -10.48 -0.81
C PRO A 22 11.82 -11.77 -0.88
N ALA A 23 12.05 -12.70 0.04
CA ALA A 23 11.30 -13.95 0.11
C ALA A 23 9.81 -13.68 0.37
N MET A 24 9.47 -12.80 1.32
CA MET A 24 8.08 -12.46 1.62
C MET A 24 7.41 -11.70 0.47
N VAL A 25 8.12 -10.76 -0.16
CA VAL A 25 7.63 -10.02 -1.35
C VAL A 25 7.29 -10.98 -2.49
N SER A 26 8.13 -11.98 -2.76
CA SER A 26 7.88 -12.96 -3.83
C SER A 26 6.63 -13.84 -3.63
N LEU A 27 6.13 -13.95 -2.39
CA LEU A 27 5.00 -14.81 -2.02
C LEU A 27 3.69 -14.05 -1.78
N ALA A 28 3.73 -12.72 -1.71
CA ALA A 28 2.60 -11.89 -1.35
C ALA A 28 1.73 -11.53 -2.56
N ASP A 29 0.41 -11.70 -2.44
CA ASP A 29 -0.56 -11.16 -3.41
C ASP A 29 -0.77 -9.64 -3.17
N ILE A 30 -0.68 -9.22 -1.92
CA ILE A 30 -0.95 -7.87 -1.42
C ILE A 30 0.23 -7.44 -0.54
N ILE A 31 0.85 -6.31 -0.88
CA ILE A 31 1.97 -5.74 -0.13
C ILE A 31 1.57 -4.32 0.29
N LYS A 32 1.79 -3.98 1.56
CA LYS A 32 1.66 -2.60 2.02
C LYS A 32 2.97 -2.13 2.64
N LEU A 33 3.39 -0.93 2.27
CA LEU A 33 4.63 -0.30 2.66
C LEU A 33 4.35 1.16 3.04
N SER A 34 5.14 1.68 3.97
CA SER A 34 5.18 3.11 4.28
C SER A 34 6.47 3.77 3.77
N ASP A 35 6.48 5.09 3.74
CA ASP A 35 7.69 5.89 3.54
C ASP A 35 8.73 5.68 4.65
N GLU A 36 8.32 5.24 5.84
CA GLU A 36 9.23 4.80 6.89
C GLU A 36 9.86 3.44 6.54
N ASP A 37 9.07 2.46 6.08
CA ASP A 37 9.60 1.16 5.64
C ASP A 37 10.58 1.32 4.47
N GLU A 38 10.28 2.18 3.50
CA GLU A 38 11.17 2.55 2.39
C GLU A 38 12.54 2.99 2.93
N ARG A 39 12.56 4.00 3.81
CA ARG A 39 13.81 4.60 4.34
C ARG A 39 14.63 3.60 5.15
N GLN A 40 13.98 2.64 5.82
CA GLN A 40 14.64 1.66 6.67
C GLN A 40 15.16 0.46 5.87
N ILE A 41 14.32 -0.09 4.99
CA ILE A 41 14.67 -1.29 4.21
C ILE A 41 15.62 -0.93 3.08
N TYR A 42 15.38 0.18 2.37
CA TYR A 42 16.20 0.66 1.27
C TYR A 42 16.64 2.12 1.47
N PRO A 43 17.59 2.40 2.38
CA PRO A 43 18.09 3.74 2.57
C PRO A 43 18.65 4.30 1.26
N GLY A 44 18.11 5.44 0.82
CA GLY A 44 18.55 6.14 -0.38
C GLY A 44 17.83 5.79 -1.68
N LEU A 45 16.93 4.81 -1.68
CA LEU A 45 15.96 4.68 -2.78
C LEU A 45 14.81 5.67 -2.59
N ASN A 46 14.25 6.12 -3.71
CA ASN A 46 12.96 6.79 -3.75
C ASN A 46 11.82 5.79 -4.05
N GLU A 47 10.57 6.23 -3.93
CA GLU A 47 9.39 5.38 -4.15
C GLU A 47 9.38 4.69 -5.51
N GLU A 48 9.76 5.39 -6.58
CA GLU A 48 9.76 4.82 -7.94
C GLU A 48 10.78 3.69 -8.05
N GLN A 49 11.97 3.88 -7.48
CA GLN A 49 13.02 2.87 -7.44
C GLN A 49 12.63 1.68 -6.56
N LEU A 50 12.03 1.93 -5.40
CA LEU A 50 11.51 0.86 -4.53
C LEU A 50 10.42 0.05 -5.25
N LEU A 51 9.53 0.73 -5.98
CA LEU A 51 8.50 0.07 -6.76
C LEU A 51 9.11 -0.80 -7.88
N GLU A 52 10.15 -0.31 -8.56
CA GLU A 52 10.86 -1.08 -9.58
C GLU A 52 11.48 -2.37 -8.99
N GLU A 53 12.15 -2.26 -7.84
CA GLU A 53 12.70 -3.41 -7.11
C GLU A 53 11.61 -4.43 -6.73
N LEU A 54 10.50 -3.96 -6.16
CA LEU A 54 9.35 -4.79 -5.80
C LEU A 54 8.73 -5.47 -7.02
N ARG A 55 8.65 -4.78 -8.16
CA ARG A 55 8.14 -5.33 -9.41
C ARG A 55 9.10 -6.34 -10.02
N GLY A 56 10.40 -6.16 -9.85
CA GLY A 56 11.42 -7.14 -10.20
C GLY A 56 11.31 -8.43 -9.40
N MET A 57 10.96 -8.33 -8.11
CA MET A 57 10.72 -9.49 -7.24
C MET A 57 9.35 -10.14 -7.46
N ASN A 58 8.31 -9.34 -7.68
CA ASN A 58 6.93 -9.79 -7.86
C ASN A 58 6.11 -8.82 -8.74
N ALA A 59 6.04 -9.14 -10.03
CA ALA A 59 5.31 -8.33 -11.02
C ALA A 59 3.79 -8.32 -10.80
N ALA A 60 3.23 -9.33 -10.12
CA ALA A 60 1.79 -9.52 -9.98
C ALA A 60 1.19 -8.92 -8.69
N ALA A 61 2.02 -8.64 -7.67
CA ALA A 61 1.54 -8.16 -6.37
C ALA A 61 0.80 -6.81 -6.49
N GLN A 62 -0.28 -6.63 -5.73
CA GLN A 62 -0.84 -5.31 -5.50
C GLN A 62 -0.02 -4.62 -4.42
N ILE A 63 0.36 -3.35 -4.63
CA ILE A 63 1.22 -2.62 -3.71
C ILE A 63 0.51 -1.36 -3.25
N LEU A 64 0.27 -1.24 -1.95
CA LEU A 64 -0.23 -0.03 -1.30
C LEU A 64 0.94 0.68 -0.61
N PHE A 65 1.24 1.90 -1.03
CA PHE A 65 2.28 2.72 -0.44
C PHE A 65 1.68 3.92 0.29
N THR A 66 2.02 4.11 1.57
CA THR A 66 1.49 5.19 2.41
C THR A 66 2.58 6.21 2.75
N ARG A 67 2.29 7.50 2.57
CA ARG A 67 3.22 8.63 2.72
C ARG A 67 2.81 9.58 3.84
N GLY A 68 2.29 9.04 4.94
CA GLY A 68 1.72 9.84 6.03
C GLY A 68 0.76 10.93 5.51
N ALA A 69 1.06 12.19 5.83
CA ALA A 69 0.23 13.34 5.48
C ALA A 69 0.04 13.56 3.97
N GLN A 70 0.92 13.01 3.14
CA GLN A 70 0.85 13.13 1.68
C GLN A 70 -0.11 12.12 1.05
N GLY A 71 -0.74 11.26 1.85
CA GLY A 71 -1.72 10.29 1.37
C GLY A 71 -1.13 8.92 1.06
N MET A 72 -1.72 8.24 0.09
CA MET A 72 -1.33 6.89 -0.32
C MET A 72 -1.47 6.70 -1.82
N VAL A 73 -0.79 5.68 -2.34
CA VAL A 73 -0.92 5.21 -3.71
C VAL A 73 -1.11 3.70 -3.75
N LEU A 74 -2.04 3.22 -4.57
CA LEU A 74 -2.24 1.82 -4.88
C LEU A 74 -1.77 1.53 -6.30
N PHE A 75 -0.90 0.54 -6.44
CA PHE A 75 -0.48 -0.05 -7.71
C PHE A 75 -1.10 -1.44 -7.87
N ALA A 76 -2.03 -1.59 -8.80
CA ALA A 76 -2.73 -2.85 -9.07
C ALA A 76 -3.20 -2.88 -10.54
N ASP A 77 -3.32 -4.07 -11.15
CA ASP A 77 -3.77 -4.28 -12.54
C ASP A 77 -3.21 -3.30 -13.59
N ASN A 78 -1.90 -2.96 -13.51
CA ASN A 78 -1.22 -1.96 -14.33
C ASN A 78 -1.79 -0.53 -14.24
N ALA A 79 -2.50 -0.22 -13.16
CA ALA A 79 -2.98 1.11 -12.85
C ALA A 79 -2.35 1.63 -11.55
N LYS A 80 -2.28 2.95 -11.47
CA LYS A 80 -1.88 3.72 -10.29
C LYS A 80 -3.10 4.53 -9.84
N VAL A 81 -3.46 4.40 -8.57
CA VAL A 81 -4.55 5.19 -7.98
C VAL A 81 -4.01 5.90 -6.76
N GLU A 82 -4.17 7.22 -6.71
CA GLU A 82 -3.70 8.06 -5.61
C GLU A 82 -4.87 8.56 -4.77
N GLN A 83 -4.66 8.66 -3.46
CA GLN A 83 -5.64 9.21 -2.53
C GLN A 83 -4.93 10.11 -1.50
N ALA A 84 -5.38 11.35 -1.40
CA ALA A 84 -4.91 12.28 -0.39
C ALA A 84 -5.28 11.80 1.03
N ALA A 85 -4.41 12.07 2.00
CA ALA A 85 -4.74 11.77 3.39
C ALA A 85 -5.88 12.66 3.88
N THR A 86 -6.72 12.12 4.76
CA THR A 86 -7.76 12.93 5.42
C THR A 86 -7.16 13.55 6.68
N ALA A 87 -7.01 14.87 6.67
CA ALA A 87 -6.57 15.60 7.86
C ALA A 87 -7.62 15.50 8.96
N SER A 88 -7.22 14.98 10.13
CA SER A 88 -8.08 14.88 11.30
C SER A 88 -7.31 15.27 12.57
N GLN A 89 -8.00 15.78 13.58
CA GLN A 89 -7.42 15.91 14.92
C GLN A 89 -7.38 14.52 15.55
N VAL A 90 -6.28 13.80 15.32
CA VAL A 90 -6.03 12.51 15.95
C VAL A 90 -5.13 12.72 17.16
N ALA A 91 -5.54 12.20 18.32
CA ALA A 91 -4.72 12.21 19.52
C ALA A 91 -3.44 11.38 19.33
N ASP A 92 -3.57 10.23 18.67
CA ASP A 92 -2.51 9.23 18.45
C ASP A 92 -2.60 8.58 17.06
N THR A 93 -1.48 8.46 16.37
CA THR A 93 -1.36 7.82 15.04
C THR A 93 -0.98 6.34 15.12
N VAL A 94 -0.75 5.81 16.32
CA VAL A 94 -0.50 4.37 16.52
C VAL A 94 -1.66 3.56 15.94
N GLY A 95 -1.32 2.55 15.14
CA GLY A 95 -2.30 1.66 14.50
C GLY A 95 -2.90 2.20 13.20
N ALA A 96 -2.58 3.42 12.75
CA ALA A 96 -3.04 3.92 11.45
C ALA A 96 -2.60 3.00 10.29
N GLY A 97 -1.39 2.44 10.39
CA GLY A 97 -0.86 1.45 9.45
C GLY A 97 -1.68 0.16 9.44
N ASP A 98 -1.97 -0.41 10.60
CA ASP A 98 -2.76 -1.64 10.72
C ASP A 98 -4.20 -1.43 10.27
N ALA A 99 -4.80 -0.29 10.62
CA ALA A 99 -6.14 0.10 10.18
C ALA A 99 -6.22 0.21 8.64
N SER A 100 -5.16 0.72 8.01
CA SER A 100 -5.10 0.80 6.54
C SER A 100 -5.04 -0.59 5.89
N MET A 101 -4.21 -1.50 6.41
CA MET A 101 -4.14 -2.87 5.91
C MET A 101 -5.47 -3.61 6.16
N ALA A 102 -6.05 -3.48 7.36
CA ALA A 102 -7.31 -4.11 7.71
C ALA A 102 -8.47 -3.60 6.84
N GLY A 103 -8.55 -2.29 6.60
CA GLY A 103 -9.55 -1.69 5.71
C GLY A 103 -9.44 -2.18 4.28
N TRP A 104 -8.20 -2.35 3.79
CA TRP A 104 -7.95 -2.90 2.46
C TRP A 104 -8.35 -4.37 2.38
N LEU A 105 -7.89 -5.21 3.31
CA LEU A 105 -8.26 -6.64 3.31
C LEU A 105 -9.77 -6.83 3.43
N ALA A 106 -10.43 -6.08 4.31
CA ALA A 106 -11.88 -6.12 4.46
C ALA A 106 -12.60 -5.74 3.15
N SER A 107 -12.14 -4.73 2.42
CA SER A 107 -12.75 -4.35 1.14
C SER A 107 -12.61 -5.44 0.08
N GLN A 108 -11.47 -6.14 0.05
CA GLN A 108 -11.23 -7.26 -0.84
C GLN A 108 -12.12 -8.47 -0.51
N PHE A 109 -12.29 -8.80 0.78
CA PHE A 109 -13.13 -9.92 1.23
C PHE A 109 -14.63 -9.66 1.05
N LEU A 110 -15.08 -8.46 1.39
CA LEU A 110 -16.50 -8.10 1.34
C LEU A 110 -16.97 -7.71 -0.07
N GLY A 111 -16.04 -7.62 -1.04
CA GLY A 111 -16.35 -7.21 -2.41
C GLY A 111 -16.92 -5.80 -2.50
N ILE A 112 -16.68 -4.95 -1.49
CA ILE A 112 -17.25 -3.60 -1.44
C ILE A 112 -16.51 -2.75 -2.47
N GLN A 113 -17.28 -2.22 -3.40
CA GLN A 113 -16.82 -1.28 -4.42
C GLN A 113 -17.64 0.00 -4.23
N GLN A 114 -17.00 1.15 -4.02
CA GLN A 114 -17.75 2.40 -4.04
C GLN A 114 -18.31 2.71 -5.44
N PRO A 115 -19.51 3.30 -5.53
CA PRO A 115 -19.98 3.93 -6.76
C PRO A 115 -19.10 5.14 -7.07
N LYS A 116 -18.56 5.13 -8.29
CA LYS A 116 -17.57 6.07 -8.83
C LYS A 116 -18.09 7.51 -8.81
N HIS A 117 -17.32 8.46 -8.29
CA HIS A 117 -17.32 9.81 -8.85
C HIS A 117 -15.99 10.04 -9.58
N VAL A 118 -16.13 10.17 -10.91
CA VAL A 118 -15.14 10.57 -11.92
C VAL A 118 -14.13 9.50 -12.37
N CYS A 119 -14.43 8.87 -13.51
CA CYS A 119 -13.51 8.78 -14.64
C CYS A 119 -14.29 8.38 -15.90
N SER A 120 -14.54 9.36 -16.77
CA SER A 120 -14.77 9.12 -18.19
C SER A 120 -13.52 8.46 -18.74
N PHE A 121 -13.60 7.22 -19.21
CA PHE A 121 -13.04 6.80 -20.50
C PHE A 121 -13.54 5.38 -20.84
N ARG A 122 -13.85 5.23 -22.11
CA ARG A 122 -14.61 4.17 -22.77
C ARG A 122 -13.73 2.91 -22.94
N GLN A 123 -13.92 1.86 -22.14
CA GLN A 123 -13.45 0.49 -22.46
C GLN A 123 -14.21 -0.57 -21.61
N PRO A 124 -14.46 -1.78 -22.16
CA PRO A 124 -15.35 -2.75 -21.52
C PRO A 124 -14.65 -3.55 -20.40
N ALA A 125 -15.36 -3.67 -19.27
CA ALA A 125 -15.21 -4.69 -18.22
C ALA A 125 -13.78 -5.10 -17.83
N ARG A 126 -13.02 -4.19 -17.21
CA ARG A 126 -11.94 -4.55 -16.29
C ARG A 126 -12.27 -4.00 -14.90
N ARG A 127 -12.00 -4.81 -13.88
CA ARG A 127 -12.28 -4.58 -12.46
C ARG A 127 -11.83 -3.17 -12.05
N CYS A 128 -12.74 -2.36 -11.54
CA CYS A 128 -12.49 -0.93 -11.34
C CYS A 128 -11.79 -0.70 -9.98
N LEU A 129 -10.47 -0.54 -9.99
CA LEU A 129 -9.62 -0.36 -8.81
C LEU A 129 -9.95 0.85 -7.92
N ALA A 130 -10.71 1.82 -8.44
CA ALA A 130 -11.15 3.00 -7.70
C ALA A 130 -11.99 2.67 -6.44
N GLY A 131 -12.63 1.48 -6.39
CA GLY A 131 -13.43 1.07 -5.24
C GLY A 131 -12.61 0.63 -4.02
N THR A 132 -11.40 0.12 -4.23
CA THR A 132 -10.59 -0.54 -3.19
C THR A 132 -9.98 0.46 -2.20
N LEU A 133 -9.60 1.65 -2.68
CA LEU A 133 -9.04 2.73 -1.88
C LEU A 133 -10.09 3.50 -1.07
N GLY A 134 -11.32 3.64 -1.57
CA GLY A 134 -12.37 4.40 -0.89
C GLY A 134 -12.74 3.90 0.51
N HIS A 135 -12.48 2.62 0.81
CA HIS A 135 -12.68 2.03 2.14
C HIS A 135 -11.45 2.13 3.05
N THR A 136 -10.29 2.41 2.47
CA THR A 136 -9.02 2.54 3.19
C THR A 136 -8.71 4.03 3.35
N ARG A 137 -9.14 4.63 4.46
CA ARG A 137 -8.77 6.02 4.77
C ARG A 137 -7.45 6.05 5.52
N LEU A 138 -6.44 6.72 4.96
CA LEU A 138 -5.29 7.14 5.76
C LEU A 138 -5.71 8.35 6.57
N VAL A 139 -5.73 8.17 7.88
CA VAL A 139 -5.92 9.27 8.83
C VAL A 139 -4.55 9.60 9.39
N VAL A 140 -4.17 10.87 9.29
CA VAL A 140 -2.88 11.36 9.76
C VAL A 140 -3.06 12.56 10.67
N LYS A 141 -2.15 12.66 11.64
CA LYS A 141 -2.05 13.81 12.54
C LYS A 141 -1.52 15.01 11.76
N ARG A 142 -2.04 16.20 12.07
CA ARG A 142 -1.50 17.47 11.55
C ARG A 142 -0.13 17.74 12.13
#